data_AF-A0A952V5S8-F1
#
_entry.id   AF-A0A952V5S8-F1
#
_cell.length_a   1.000
_cell.length_b   1.000
_cell.length_c   1.000
_cell.angle_alpha   90.00
_cell.angle_beta   90.00
_cell.angle_gamma   90.00
#
_symmetry.space_group_name_H-M   'P 1'
#
loop_
_entity.id
_entity.type
_entity.pdbx_description
1 polymer ?
#
loop_
_entity_poly.entity_id
_entity_poly.type
_entity_poly.pdbx_seq_one_letter_code
_entity_poly.pdbx_strand_id
1 'polypeptide(L)'
;MRRRATRPNVFRGLKRFGVYSTDWKYILLPTAAAYLTPFVFGLWFGYVPLGFPLGLLTFLVLLGTFNYLRLSKPECWLTQKFDSIADRNASYRPPMNSELEMAGWVRD
;
A
#
# COMPACT_ATOMS: atom_id res chain seq x y z
N MET A 1 22.80 23.59 -29.03
CA MET A 1 21.63 22.70 -29.18
C MET A 1 20.55 23.12 -28.18
N ARG A 2 19.34 23.50 -28.63
CA ARG A 2 18.24 23.92 -27.75
C ARG A 2 17.60 22.66 -27.13
N ARG A 3 17.53 22.58 -25.80
CA ARG A 3 16.89 21.46 -25.08
C ARG A 3 15.42 21.38 -25.54
N ARG A 4 15.01 20.26 -26.14
CA ARG A 4 13.59 20.03 -26.46
C ARG A 4 12.84 19.87 -25.16
N ALA A 5 11.63 20.45 -25.08
CA ALA A 5 10.74 20.24 -23.97
C ALA A 5 10.44 18.73 -23.86
N THR A 6 10.97 18.11 -22.82
CA THR A 6 10.61 16.74 -22.45
C THR A 6 9.17 16.81 -21.95
N ARG A 7 8.21 16.20 -22.68
CA ARG A 7 6.87 16.06 -22.14
C ARG A 7 7.00 15.27 -20.83
N PRO A 8 6.48 15.75 -19.69
CA PRO A 8 6.42 14.93 -18.50
C PRO A 8 5.67 13.66 -18.90
N ASN A 9 6.31 12.51 -18.74
CA ASN A 9 5.72 11.24 -19.11
C ASN A 9 4.35 11.15 -18.42
N VAL A 10 3.28 11.19 -19.20
CA VAL A 10 1.90 11.00 -18.73
C VAL A 10 1.66 9.51 -18.50
N PHE A 11 2.57 8.85 -17.79
CA PHE A 11 2.24 7.59 -17.14
C PHE A 11 1.41 7.95 -15.92
N ARG A 12 0.14 8.34 -16.15
CA ARG A 12 -0.86 8.32 -15.08
C ARG A 12 -0.90 6.87 -14.59
N GLY A 13 -0.54 6.64 -13.32
CA GLY A 13 -0.58 5.32 -12.74
C GLY A 13 -1.95 4.68 -12.99
N LEU A 14 -1.97 3.60 -13.75
CA LEU A 14 -3.21 2.89 -14.11
C LEU A 14 -3.78 2.29 -12.82
N LYS A 15 -4.89 2.86 -12.34
CA LYS A 15 -5.68 2.31 -11.24
C LYS A 15 -6.56 1.18 -11.79
N ARG A 16 -6.47 0.00 -11.21
CA ARG A 16 -7.42 -1.11 -11.45
C ARG A 16 -8.37 -1.15 -10.27
N PHE A 17 -9.68 -1.06 -10.53
CA PHE A 17 -10.70 -0.99 -9.47
C PHE A 17 -10.39 0.06 -8.40
N GLY A 18 -9.89 1.24 -8.83
CA GLY A 18 -9.49 2.35 -7.95
C GLY A 18 -8.20 2.14 -7.15
N VAL A 19 -7.52 1.00 -7.30
CA VAL A 19 -6.27 0.67 -6.61
C VAL A 19 -5.07 0.75 -7.56
N TYR A 20 -4.01 1.42 -7.12
CA TYR A 20 -2.73 1.49 -7.86
C TYR A 20 -2.06 0.12 -7.95
N SER A 21 -1.38 -0.16 -9.07
CA SER A 21 -0.70 -1.45 -9.30
C SER A 21 0.25 -1.86 -8.17
N THR A 22 0.94 -0.90 -7.56
CA THR A 22 1.90 -1.10 -6.45
C THR A 22 1.25 -1.62 -5.16
N ASP A 23 -0.05 -1.46 -5.03
CA ASP A 23 -0.77 -1.65 -3.78
C ASP A 23 -1.62 -2.91 -3.73
N TRP A 24 -1.75 -3.59 -4.86
CA TRP A 24 -2.44 -4.88 -4.94
C TRP A 24 -1.84 -5.91 -3.99
N LYS A 25 -0.54 -5.84 -3.69
CA LYS A 25 0.10 -6.72 -2.70
C LYS A 25 -0.55 -6.61 -1.30
N TYR A 26 -1.03 -5.43 -0.90
CA TYR A 26 -1.66 -5.20 0.39
C TYR A 26 -3.12 -5.68 0.44
N ILE A 27 -3.71 -6.03 -0.69
CA ILE A 27 -5.03 -6.67 -0.77
C ILE A 27 -4.85 -8.18 -0.93
N LEU A 28 -4.03 -8.59 -1.90
CA LEU A 28 -3.86 -9.99 -2.27
C LEU A 28 -3.17 -10.83 -1.19
N LEU A 29 -2.13 -10.31 -0.51
CA LEU A 29 -1.42 -11.07 0.53
C LEU A 29 -2.34 -11.36 1.74
N PRO A 30 -3.04 -10.37 2.32
CA PRO A 30 -3.96 -10.66 3.42
C PRO A 30 -5.14 -11.54 2.99
N THR A 31 -5.67 -11.36 1.78
CA THR A 31 -6.72 -12.23 1.23
C THR A 31 -6.23 -13.67 1.10
N ALA A 32 -5.02 -13.89 0.57
CA ALA A 32 -4.44 -15.22 0.46
C ALA A 32 -4.21 -15.85 1.85
N ALA A 33 -3.71 -15.08 2.82
CA ALA A 33 -3.55 -15.55 4.19
C ALA A 33 -4.91 -15.94 4.82
N ALA A 34 -5.93 -15.09 4.68
CA ALA A 34 -7.28 -15.38 5.19
C ALA A 34 -7.93 -16.58 4.50
N TYR A 35 -7.67 -16.77 3.22
CA TYR A 35 -8.13 -17.92 2.46
C TYR A 35 -7.44 -19.22 2.92
N LEU A 36 -6.11 -19.20 3.09
CA LEU A 36 -5.33 -20.40 3.44
C LEU A 36 -5.42 -20.79 4.92
N THR A 37 -5.59 -19.82 5.83
CA THR A 37 -5.60 -20.06 7.27
C THR A 37 -6.59 -21.15 7.68
N PRO A 38 -7.87 -21.13 7.25
CA PRO A 38 -8.81 -22.19 7.55
C PRO A 38 -8.40 -23.57 7.05
N PHE A 39 -7.72 -23.67 5.91
CA PHE A 39 -7.24 -24.96 5.41
C PHE A 39 -6.11 -25.52 6.26
N VAL A 40 -5.18 -24.65 6.70
CA VAL A 40 -4.06 -25.05 7.58
C VAL A 40 -4.58 -25.57 8.92
N PHE A 41 -5.64 -24.97 9.46
CA PHE A 41 -6.21 -25.36 10.76
C PHE A 41 -7.40 -26.32 10.65
N GLY A 42 -7.76 -26.80 9.46
CA GLY A 42 -8.90 -27.69 9.26
C GLY A 42 -10.23 -27.08 9.73
N LEU A 43 -10.42 -25.79 9.51
CA LEU A 43 -11.64 -25.07 9.90
C LEU A 43 -12.70 -25.17 8.80
N TRP A 44 -13.84 -25.74 9.17
CA TRP A 44 -15.00 -25.94 8.31
C TRP A 44 -16.25 -25.35 8.96
N PHE A 45 -17.18 -24.86 8.15
CA PHE A 45 -18.50 -24.42 8.60
C PHE A 45 -19.55 -25.27 7.88
N GLY A 46 -20.08 -26.25 8.59
CA GLY A 46 -20.86 -27.32 7.97
C GLY A 46 -20.01 -28.06 6.92
N TYR A 47 -20.45 -28.02 5.66
CA TYR A 47 -19.77 -28.64 4.52
C TYR A 47 -18.89 -27.68 3.71
N VAL A 48 -18.82 -26.39 4.10
CA VAL A 48 -18.08 -25.37 3.36
C VAL A 48 -16.72 -25.14 4.04
N PRO A 49 -15.60 -25.24 3.31
CA PRO A 49 -14.31 -24.86 3.85
C PRO A 49 -14.31 -23.35 4.10
N LEU A 50 -14.02 -22.92 5.34
CA LEU A 50 -14.12 -21.53 5.76
C LEU A 50 -13.18 -20.59 5.00
N GLY A 51 -12.17 -21.13 4.31
CA GLY A 51 -11.23 -20.37 3.49
C GLY A 51 -11.90 -19.53 2.41
N PHE A 52 -12.89 -20.10 1.70
CA PHE A 52 -13.58 -19.36 0.64
C PHE A 52 -14.37 -18.13 1.14
N PRO A 53 -15.31 -18.26 2.09
CA PRO A 53 -16.07 -17.10 2.56
C PRO A 53 -15.18 -16.06 3.25
N LEU A 54 -14.15 -16.50 4.01
CA LEU A 54 -13.21 -15.57 4.64
C LEU A 54 -12.35 -14.83 3.62
N GLY A 55 -11.77 -15.55 2.65
CA GLY A 55 -10.97 -14.94 1.59
C GLY A 55 -11.78 -13.91 0.78
N LEU A 56 -13.01 -14.26 0.39
CA LEU A 56 -13.89 -13.35 -0.35
C LEU A 56 -14.25 -12.11 0.47
N LEU A 57 -14.64 -12.29 1.74
CA LEU A 57 -14.98 -11.18 2.63
C LEU A 57 -13.78 -10.26 2.84
N THR A 58 -12.60 -10.82 3.13
CA THR A 58 -11.35 -10.05 3.29
C THR A 58 -11.03 -9.26 2.03
N PHE A 59 -11.17 -9.88 0.84
CA PHE A 59 -10.95 -9.18 -0.43
C PHE A 59 -11.88 -8.00 -0.63
N LEU A 60 -13.19 -8.18 -0.43
CA LEU A 60 -14.19 -7.13 -0.61
C LEU A 60 -14.01 -5.98 0.38
N VAL A 61 -13.75 -6.30 1.66
CA VAL A 61 -13.49 -5.29 2.70
C VAL A 61 -12.24 -4.50 2.35
N LEU A 62 -11.12 -5.16 2.03
CA LEU A 62 -9.89 -4.46 1.66
C LEU A 62 -10.06 -3.64 0.39
N LEU A 63 -10.72 -4.17 -0.65
CA LEU A 63 -10.98 -3.41 -1.87
C LEU A 63 -11.83 -2.16 -1.58
N GLY A 64 -12.88 -2.29 -0.77
CA GLY A 64 -13.73 -1.17 -0.35
C GLY A 64 -12.97 -0.14 0.48
N THR A 65 -12.22 -0.58 1.48
CA THR A 65 -11.39 0.27 2.33
C THR A 65 -10.31 1.00 1.53
N PHE A 66 -9.63 0.32 0.60
CA PHE A 66 -8.63 0.96 -0.25
C PHE A 66 -9.27 1.98 -1.20
N ASN A 67 -10.43 1.67 -1.77
CA ASN A 67 -11.16 2.64 -2.58
C ASN A 67 -11.58 3.88 -1.77
N TYR A 68 -12.11 3.68 -0.56
CA TYR A 68 -12.53 4.76 0.32
C TYR A 68 -11.34 5.61 0.81
N LEU A 69 -10.29 4.98 1.35
CA LEU A 69 -9.15 5.68 1.94
C LEU A 69 -8.22 6.31 0.89
N ARG A 70 -8.14 5.77 -0.33
CA ARG A 70 -7.22 6.26 -1.38
C ARG A 70 -7.86 7.17 -2.42
N LEU A 71 -9.12 7.55 -2.26
CA LEU A 71 -9.74 8.58 -3.10
C LEU A 71 -8.93 9.88 -3.11
N SER A 72 -8.27 10.22 -1.99
CA SER A 72 -7.54 11.50 -1.81
C SER A 72 -6.03 11.37 -1.57
N LYS A 73 -5.46 10.16 -1.62
CA LYS A 73 -4.04 9.93 -1.27
C LYS A 73 -3.15 9.76 -2.51
N PRO A 74 -1.90 10.28 -2.49
CA PRO A 74 -0.97 10.17 -3.61
C PRO A 74 -0.46 8.72 -3.81
N GLU A 75 0.15 8.48 -4.95
CA GLU A 75 0.84 7.22 -5.27
C GLU A 75 1.87 6.86 -4.19
N CYS A 76 2.06 5.56 -3.91
CA CYS A 76 3.01 5.04 -2.92
C CYS A 76 2.81 5.47 -1.46
N TRP A 77 1.75 6.21 -1.11
CA TRP A 77 1.48 6.69 0.26
C TRP A 77 1.53 5.57 1.33
N LEU A 78 0.96 4.40 1.03
CA LEU A 78 0.88 3.30 1.99
C LEU A 78 2.25 2.65 2.22
N THR A 79 3.04 2.48 1.17
CA THR A 79 4.41 1.99 1.27
C THR A 79 5.26 2.96 2.09
N GLN A 80 5.19 4.27 1.78
CA GLN A 80 5.90 5.29 2.57
C GLN A 80 5.47 5.32 4.04
N LYS A 81 4.18 5.07 4.32
CA LYS A 81 3.70 4.96 5.70
C LYS A 81 4.29 3.75 6.40
N PHE A 82 4.33 2.59 5.76
CA PHE A 82 4.95 1.40 6.36
C PHE A 82 6.46 1.56 6.51
N ASP A 83 7.15 2.12 5.52
CA ASP A 83 8.58 2.41 5.61
C ASP A 83 8.84 3.40 6.76
N SER A 84 8.04 4.46 6.89
CA SER A 84 8.17 5.39 8.02
C SER A 84 7.96 4.70 9.37
N ILE A 85 7.04 3.73 9.47
CA ILE A 85 6.80 2.98 10.70
C ILE A 85 7.97 2.02 10.98
N ALA A 86 8.44 1.30 9.96
CA ALA A 86 9.56 0.36 10.05
C ALA A 86 10.86 1.08 10.45
N ASP A 87 11.09 2.25 9.86
CA ASP A 87 12.22 3.13 10.16
C ASP A 87 12.04 3.92 11.46
N ARG A 88 10.98 3.66 12.25
CA ARG A 88 10.64 4.38 13.48
C ARG A 88 10.62 5.91 13.30
N ASN A 89 10.14 6.35 12.15
CA ASN A 89 10.15 7.74 11.71
C ASN A 89 11.56 8.36 11.66
N ALA A 90 12.60 7.60 11.31
CA ALA A 90 13.97 8.10 11.24
C ALA A 90 14.11 9.36 10.38
N SER A 91 13.37 9.48 9.28
CA SER A 91 13.35 10.68 8.42
C SER A 91 12.74 11.92 9.10
N TYR A 92 11.97 11.75 10.18
CA TYR A 92 11.43 12.82 11.03
C TYR A 92 12.16 12.89 12.38
N ARG A 93 13.20 12.08 12.60
CA ARG A 93 14.01 12.12 13.81
C ARG A 93 14.83 13.41 13.78
N PRO A 94 14.91 14.17 14.88
CA PRO A 94 15.89 15.24 14.99
C PRO A 94 17.27 14.65 14.68
N PRO A 95 18.08 15.29 13.80
CA PRO A 95 19.38 14.75 13.43
C PRO A 95 20.18 14.50 14.71
N MET A 96 20.57 13.24 14.94
CA MET A 96 21.49 12.91 16.02
C MET A 96 22.87 13.33 15.55
N ASN A 97 23.23 14.58 15.86
CA ASN A 97 24.59 15.07 16.01
C ASN A 97 25.60 14.47 15.02
N SER A 98 25.79 15.18 13.90
CA SER A 98 26.86 15.12 12.87
C SER A 98 26.43 14.78 11.43
N GLU A 99 25.18 14.39 11.20
CA GLU A 99 24.70 14.13 9.83
C GLU A 99 23.75 15.25 9.33
N LEU A 100 24.34 16.15 8.53
CA LEU A 100 23.72 16.99 7.49
C LEU A 100 22.99 18.29 7.91
N GLU A 101 23.40 19.36 7.23
CA GLU A 101 22.90 20.73 7.35
C GLU A 101 21.40 20.86 7.03
N MET A 102 20.74 21.70 7.83
CA MET A 102 19.31 22.02 7.92
C MET A 102 18.63 22.62 6.65
N ALA A 103 19.13 22.42 5.43
CA ALA A 103 18.70 23.23 4.28
C ALA A 103 17.70 22.58 3.31
N GLY A 104 17.32 21.30 3.48
CA GLY A 104 16.71 20.54 2.37
C GLY A 104 15.22 20.23 2.41
N TRP A 105 14.54 20.28 3.56
CA TRP A 105 13.31 19.46 3.73
C TRP A 105 11.99 20.22 3.82
N VAL A 106 11.99 21.55 3.85
CA VAL A 106 10.75 22.33 3.74
C VAL A 106 11.05 23.56 2.88
N ARG A 107 10.62 23.51 1.62
CA ARG A 107 10.34 24.71 0.83
C ARG A 107 8.88 24.63 0.41
N ASP A 108 8.17 25.73 0.66
CA ASP A 108 6.72 25.94 0.57
C ASP A 108 6.08 25.42 -0.73
#